data_AF-A0A316AL52-F1
#
_entry.id   AF-A0A316AL52-F1
#
_cell.length_a   1.000
_cell.length_b   1.000
_cell.length_c   1.000
_cell.angle_alpha   90.00
_cell.angle_beta   90.00
_cell.angle_gamma   90.00
#
_symmetry.space_group_name_H-M   'P 1'
#
loop_
_entity.id
_entity.type
_entity.pdbx_description
1 polymer ?
#
loop_
_entity_poly.entity_id
_entity_poly.type
_entity_poly.pdbx_seq_one_letter_code
_entity_poly.pdbx_strand_id
1 'polypeptide(L)'
;MSWTTQNLPSQRGKTVLITGANTGIGFHTALELARKEAHVGALTNIPAQGALPTLFAATDVVDMGGYYGPDGQGEVNGYPAPAYMDPYAQDANLGKDLWEYAQEETKIKFPL
;
A
#
# COMPACT_ATOMS: atom_id res chain seq x y z
N MET A 1 -18.59 27.50 -7.57
CA MET A 1 -17.49 27.77 -6.62
C MET A 1 -16.19 27.72 -7.42
N SER A 2 -15.32 28.74 -7.32
CA SER A 2 -14.15 28.93 -8.21
C SER A 2 -12.80 28.87 -7.45
N TRP A 3 -12.56 27.78 -6.73
CA TRP A 3 -11.31 27.57 -5.98
C TRP A 3 -10.29 26.79 -6.82
N THR A 4 -9.02 27.22 -6.78
CA THR A 4 -7.90 26.60 -7.51
C THR A 4 -6.63 26.59 -6.65
N THR A 5 -5.54 25.97 -7.12
CA THR A 5 -4.26 25.91 -6.38
C THR A 5 -3.61 27.28 -6.17
N GLN A 6 -4.02 28.31 -6.93
CA GLN A 6 -3.61 29.69 -6.69
C GLN A 6 -4.08 30.19 -5.32
N ASN A 7 -5.23 29.70 -4.84
CA ASN A 7 -5.80 30.06 -3.55
C ASN A 7 -5.11 29.33 -2.36
N LEU A 8 -4.23 28.36 -2.62
CA LEU A 8 -3.51 27.63 -1.57
C LEU A 8 -2.46 28.54 -0.91
N PRO A 9 -2.55 28.82 0.40
CA PRO A 9 -1.55 29.63 1.10
C PRO A 9 -0.23 28.88 1.24
N SER A 10 0.82 29.58 1.68
CA SER A 10 2.10 28.96 2.04
C SER A 10 1.88 27.82 3.06
N GLN A 11 2.59 26.73 2.86
CA GLN A 11 2.67 25.55 3.72
C GLN A 11 4.03 25.43 4.40
N ARG A 12 4.81 26.53 4.43
CA ARG A 12 6.12 26.58 5.10
C ARG A 12 6.03 26.03 6.52
N GLY A 13 6.97 25.16 6.88
CA GLY A 13 7.07 24.54 8.20
C GLY A 13 6.20 23.30 8.39
N LYS A 14 5.40 22.90 7.38
CA LYS A 14 4.64 21.65 7.41
C LYS A 14 5.39 20.53 6.71
N THR A 15 5.34 19.34 7.30
CA THR A 15 5.76 18.08 6.67
C THR A 15 4.53 17.29 6.29
N VAL A 16 4.46 16.81 5.04
CA VAL A 16 3.33 16.04 4.51
C VAL A 16 3.85 14.77 3.85
N LEU A 17 3.27 13.63 4.21
CA LEU A 17 3.54 12.35 3.56
C LEU A 17 2.42 12.05 2.54
N ILE A 18 2.77 11.74 1.30
CA ILE A 18 1.81 11.43 0.24
C ILE A 18 2.12 10.07 -0.36
N THR A 19 1.15 9.15 -0.25
CA THR A 19 1.18 7.84 -0.88
C THR A 19 0.74 7.96 -2.35
N GLY A 20 1.39 7.22 -3.25
CA GLY A 20 1.05 7.26 -4.68
C GLY A 20 1.39 8.59 -5.35
N ALA A 21 2.38 9.32 -4.82
CA ALA A 21 2.82 10.61 -5.33
C ALA A 21 3.50 10.57 -6.71
N ASN A 22 3.67 9.39 -7.33
CA ASN A 22 4.33 9.26 -8.64
C ASN A 22 3.44 9.66 -9.81
N THR A 23 2.11 9.45 -9.71
CA THR A 23 1.17 9.74 -10.80
C THR A 23 -0.18 10.24 -10.27
N GLY A 24 -1.03 10.74 -11.17
CA GLY A 24 -2.42 11.09 -10.86
C GLY A 24 -2.58 12.14 -9.77
N ILE A 25 -3.59 11.95 -8.92
CA ILE A 25 -3.98 12.90 -7.87
C ILE A 25 -2.85 13.12 -6.86
N GLY A 26 -2.15 12.04 -6.47
CA GLY A 26 -1.04 12.12 -5.52
C GLY A 26 0.11 12.96 -6.05
N PHE A 27 0.48 12.80 -7.32
CA PHE A 27 1.53 13.60 -7.97
C PHE A 27 1.18 15.10 -7.98
N HIS A 28 -0.01 15.46 -8.47
CA HIS A 28 -0.41 16.86 -8.52
C HIS A 28 -0.54 17.47 -7.10
N THR A 29 -1.01 16.70 -6.13
CA THR A 29 -1.09 17.15 -4.73
C THR A 29 0.31 17.40 -4.14
N ALA A 30 1.25 16.47 -4.35
CA ALA A 30 2.64 16.61 -3.90
C ALA A 30 3.32 17.81 -4.54
N LEU A 31 3.15 17.99 -5.85
CA LEU A 31 3.72 19.10 -6.60
C LEU A 31 3.22 20.45 -6.10
N GLU A 32 1.91 20.60 -5.90
CA GLU A 32 1.34 21.87 -5.45
C GLU A 32 1.69 22.20 -3.99
N LEU A 33 1.76 21.19 -3.11
CA LEU A 33 2.22 21.39 -1.73
C LEU A 33 3.71 21.76 -1.66
N ALA A 34 4.55 21.12 -2.47
CA ALA A 34 5.97 21.46 -2.58
C ALA A 34 6.17 22.88 -3.15
N ARG A 35 5.40 23.27 -4.18
CA ARG A 35 5.38 24.65 -4.71
C ARG A 35 4.97 25.69 -3.67
N LYS A 36 4.20 25.29 -2.66
CA LYS A 36 3.82 26.13 -1.51
C LYS A 36 4.73 25.92 -0.30
N GLU A 37 5.93 25.37 -0.49
CA GLU A 37 7.01 25.27 0.52
C GLU A 37 6.76 24.27 1.66
N ALA A 38 5.85 23.30 1.48
CA ALA A 38 5.79 22.14 2.37
C ALA A 38 7.04 21.26 2.17
N HIS A 39 7.48 20.58 3.23
CA HIS A 39 8.39 19.44 3.12
C HIS A 39 7.57 18.20 2.76
N VAL A 40 7.72 17.70 1.53
CA VAL A 40 6.89 16.60 1.03
C VAL A 40 7.70 15.32 0.98
N GLY A 41 7.31 14.34 1.80
CA GLY A 41 7.75 12.96 1.69
C GLY A 41 6.84 12.18 0.75
N ALA A 42 7.41 11.39 -0.15
CA ALA A 42 6.68 10.60 -1.12
C ALA A 42 6.93 9.10 -0.87
N LEU A 43 5.85 8.33 -0.71
CA LEU A 43 5.90 6.87 -0.76
C LEU A 43 5.28 6.43 -2.08
N THR A 44 6.11 5.89 -2.98
CA THR A 44 5.69 5.61 -4.34
C THR A 44 6.15 4.24 -4.81
N ASN A 45 5.30 3.66 -5.64
CA ASN A 45 5.64 2.59 -6.56
C ASN A 45 4.97 2.94 -7.90
N ILE A 46 5.56 2.55 -9.04
CA ILE A 46 4.86 2.73 -10.33
C ILE A 46 3.81 1.62 -10.48
N PRO A 47 2.63 1.86 -11.08
CA PRO A 47 1.55 0.86 -11.13
C PRO A 47 2.00 -0.49 -11.71
N ALA A 48 2.80 -0.47 -12.78
CA ALA A 48 3.34 -1.68 -13.39
C ALA A 48 4.23 -2.50 -12.43
N GLN A 49 5.04 -1.82 -11.62
CA GLN A 49 5.94 -2.45 -10.65
C GLN A 49 5.16 -2.94 -9.41
N GLY A 50 4.17 -2.16 -8.96
CA GLY A 50 3.29 -2.56 -7.86
C GLY A 50 2.41 -3.77 -8.19
N ALA A 51 2.18 -4.06 -9.47
CA ALA A 51 1.47 -5.28 -9.90
C ALA A 51 2.34 -6.54 -9.84
N LEU A 52 3.67 -6.41 -9.83
CA LEU A 52 4.58 -7.56 -9.95
C LEU A 52 4.45 -8.56 -8.79
N PRO A 53 4.34 -8.19 -7.49
CA PRO A 53 4.24 -9.18 -6.43
C PRO A 53 2.99 -10.05 -6.54
N THR A 54 1.86 -9.46 -6.93
CA THR A 54 0.62 -10.21 -7.19
C THR A 54 0.76 -11.15 -8.37
N LEU A 55 1.36 -10.69 -9.48
CA LEU A 55 1.61 -11.54 -10.65
C LEU A 55 2.54 -12.69 -10.30
N PHE A 56 3.64 -12.41 -9.59
CA PHE A 56 4.61 -13.40 -9.13
C PHE A 56 3.96 -14.46 -8.24
N ALA A 57 3.21 -14.05 -7.21
CA ALA A 57 2.51 -14.96 -6.32
C ALA A 57 1.46 -15.83 -7.04
N ALA A 58 0.89 -15.32 -8.14
CA ALA A 58 -0.12 -16.04 -8.92
C ALA A 58 0.46 -16.99 -9.97
N THR A 59 1.68 -16.77 -10.46
CA THR A 59 2.20 -17.45 -11.66
C THR A 59 3.52 -18.17 -11.49
N ASP A 60 4.31 -17.84 -10.46
CA ASP A 60 5.62 -18.46 -10.24
C ASP A 60 5.53 -19.63 -9.24
N VAL A 61 6.64 -20.36 -9.07
CA VAL A 61 6.78 -21.37 -8.03
C VAL A 61 7.01 -20.67 -6.69
N VAL A 62 6.00 -20.71 -5.83
CA VAL A 62 5.98 -20.07 -4.53
C VAL A 62 5.62 -21.06 -3.41
N ASP A 63 5.97 -20.70 -2.18
CA ASP A 63 5.63 -21.49 -1.00
C ASP A 63 4.14 -21.35 -0.69
N MET A 64 3.50 -22.45 -0.30
CA MET A 64 2.13 -22.41 0.20
C MET A 64 2.06 -21.56 1.47
N GLY A 65 1.17 -20.56 1.47
CA GLY A 65 1.08 -19.59 2.56
C GLY A 65 2.18 -18.53 2.56
N GLY A 66 3.04 -18.48 1.53
CA GLY A 66 4.06 -17.46 1.38
C GLY A 66 3.48 -16.05 1.20
N TYR A 67 4.24 -15.05 1.64
CA TYR A 67 3.90 -13.64 1.52
C TYR A 67 4.97 -12.92 0.72
N TYR A 68 4.55 -12.26 -0.35
CA TYR A 68 5.46 -11.70 -1.34
C TYR A 68 5.14 -10.22 -1.55
N GLY A 69 6.19 -9.42 -1.52
CA GLY A 69 6.14 -7.97 -1.63
C GLY A 69 7.38 -7.47 -2.34
N PRO A 70 7.54 -6.15 -2.46
CA PRO A 70 8.69 -5.60 -3.14
C PRO A 70 9.92 -5.59 -2.21
N ASP A 71 11.10 -5.88 -2.76
CA ASP A 71 12.35 -6.08 -2.01
C ASP A 71 13.13 -4.82 -1.62
N GLY A 72 12.63 -3.64 -1.99
CA GLY A 72 13.28 -2.37 -1.69
C GLY A 72 13.08 -1.91 -0.25
N GLN A 73 13.60 -0.72 0.03
CA GLN A 73 13.65 -0.20 1.40
C GLN A 73 12.25 -0.09 2.02
N GLY A 74 12.05 -0.79 3.13
CA GLY A 74 10.79 -0.81 3.86
C GLY A 74 9.63 -1.43 3.08
N GLU A 75 9.91 -2.26 2.07
CA GLU A 75 8.91 -2.93 1.23
C GLU A 75 7.95 -1.98 0.49
N VAL A 76 8.45 -0.77 0.17
CA VAL A 76 7.67 0.27 -0.52
C VAL A 76 7.70 0.10 -2.04
N ASN A 77 8.87 -0.27 -2.59
CA ASN A 77 9.15 -0.42 -4.02
C ASN A 77 10.22 -1.49 -4.23
N GLY A 78 10.51 -1.87 -5.47
CA GLY A 78 11.41 -3.00 -5.78
C GLY A 78 10.70 -4.12 -6.53
N TYR A 79 11.40 -5.24 -6.73
CA TYR A 79 10.90 -6.42 -7.44
C TYR A 79 10.31 -7.45 -6.46
N PRO A 80 9.48 -8.39 -6.93
CA PRO A 80 8.89 -9.42 -6.06
C PRO A 80 9.96 -10.25 -5.34
N ALA A 81 9.82 -10.37 -4.03
CA ALA A 81 10.59 -11.25 -3.18
C ALA A 81 9.74 -11.67 -1.96
N PRO A 82 10.17 -12.67 -1.18
CA PRO A 82 9.58 -12.92 0.13
C PRO A 82 9.57 -11.64 0.98
N ALA A 83 8.40 -11.27 1.49
CA ALA A 83 8.20 -10.08 2.30
C ALA A 83 8.00 -10.44 3.77
N TYR A 84 8.21 -9.45 4.63
CA TYR A 84 8.00 -9.55 6.05
C TYR A 84 6.51 -9.68 6.37
N MET A 85 6.12 -10.82 6.92
CA MET A 85 4.80 -11.01 7.51
C MET A 85 4.88 -10.75 9.01
N ASP A 86 4.07 -9.82 9.52
CA ASP A 86 3.98 -9.55 10.96
C ASP A 86 3.67 -10.85 11.75
N PRO A 87 4.35 -11.13 12.88
CA PRO A 87 4.10 -12.33 13.68
C PRO A 87 2.63 -12.49 14.09
N TYR A 88 1.91 -11.39 14.31
CA TYR A 88 0.48 -11.43 14.62
C TYR A 88 -0.35 -11.95 13.45
N ALA A 89 0.06 -11.66 12.20
CA ALA A 89 -0.58 -12.21 11.01
C ALA A 89 -0.25 -13.70 10.78
N GLN A 90 0.71 -14.26 11.51
CA GLN A 90 1.08 -15.68 11.47
C GLN A 90 0.37 -16.51 12.56
N ASP A 91 -0.44 -15.90 13.43
CA ASP A 91 -1.15 -16.62 14.47
C ASP A 91 -2.29 -17.47 13.89
N ALA A 92 -2.07 -18.78 13.84
CA ALA A 92 -3.02 -19.75 13.29
C ALA A 92 -4.31 -19.87 14.11
N ASN A 93 -4.26 -19.64 15.44
CA ASN A 93 -5.46 -19.69 16.27
C ASN A 93 -6.32 -18.46 15.98
N LEU A 94 -5.71 -17.28 15.93
CA LEU A 94 -6.40 -16.06 15.54
C LEU A 94 -6.96 -16.16 14.12
N GLY A 95 -6.20 -16.73 13.19
CA GLY A 95 -6.66 -16.96 11.81
C GLY A 95 -7.89 -17.87 11.75
N LYS A 96 -7.91 -18.93 12.58
CA LYS A 96 -9.06 -19.82 12.72
C LYS A 96 -10.28 -19.09 13.30
N ASP A 97 -10.09 -18.36 14.40
CA ASP A 97 -11.18 -17.61 15.06
C ASP A 97 -11.78 -16.56 14.11
N LEU A 98 -10.93 -15.86 13.35
CA LEU A 98 -11.36 -14.89 12.34
C LEU A 98 -12.15 -15.57 11.20
N TRP A 99 -11.72 -16.76 10.78
CA TRP A 99 -12.41 -17.52 9.75
C TRP A 99 -13.78 -18.02 10.20
N GLU A 100 -13.89 -18.50 11.44
CA GLU A 100 -15.16 -18.91 12.04
C GLU A 100 -16.14 -17.72 12.13
N TYR A 101 -15.66 -16.59 12.64
CA TYR A 101 -16.42 -15.33 12.66
C TYR A 101 -16.89 -14.92 11.26
N ALA A 102 -16.00 -14.93 10.27
CA ALA A 102 -16.35 -14.53 8.90
C ALA A 102 -17.45 -15.41 8.30
N GLN A 103 -17.43 -16.72 8.55
CA GLN A 103 -18.47 -17.63 8.09
C GLN A 103 -19.82 -17.42 8.80
N GLU A 104 -19.81 -17.06 10.07
CA GLU A 104 -21.02 -16.71 10.82
C GLU A 104 -21.65 -15.41 10.32
N GLU A 105 -20.83 -14.37 10.18
CA GLU A 105 -21.29 -13.04 9.77
C GLU A 105 -21.79 -13.04 8.32
N THR A 106 -21.07 -13.69 7.41
CA THR A 106 -21.47 -13.80 6.00
C THR A 106 -22.56 -14.84 5.76
N LYS A 107 -22.80 -15.74 6.73
CA LYS A 107 -23.68 -16.93 6.61
C LYS A 107 -23.28 -17.86 5.46
N ILE A 108 -22.03 -17.77 5.00
CA ILE A 108 -21.45 -18.65 4.00
C ILE A 108 -20.60 -19.68 4.73
N LYS A 109 -20.89 -20.97 4.54
CA LYS A 109 -20.06 -22.06 5.06
C LYS A 109 -19.18 -22.59 3.93
N PHE A 110 -17.88 -22.63 4.17
CA PHE A 110 -16.94 -23.17 3.19
C PHE A 110 -16.75 -24.66 3.44
N PRO A 111 -16.97 -25.53 2.43
CA PRO A 111 -16.63 -26.94 2.57
C PRO A 111 -15.10 -27.07 2.55
N LEU A 112 -14.56 -27.73 3.57
CA LEU A 112 -13.18 -28.21 3.59
C LEU A 112 -13.09 -29.58 2.92
#